data_AF-A0AAP9UEB0-F1
#
_entry.id   AF-A0AAP9UEB0-F1
#
_cell.length_a   1.000
_cell.length_b   1.000
_cell.length_c   1.000
_cell.angle_alpha   90.00
_cell.angle_beta   90.00
_cell.angle_gamma   90.00
#
_symmetry.space_group_name_H-M   'P 1'
#
loop_
_entity.id
_entity.type
_entity.pdbx_description
1 polymer ?
#
loop_
_entity_poly.entity_id
_entity_poly.type
_entity_poly.pdbx_seq_one_letter_code
_entity_poly.pdbx_strand_id
1 'polypeptide(L)'
;MKRWTLSIIIITLILNINGCTANRSGHNDTNNQEGTLNEINSTNVESNFNKNNQEENKKLSFNELINLDKPSIEDAKDFNLSLKNGSVIMFSKDNSREHEIYNISNLDKFIDSFNSGEEAYVRVIKGSLKLDGTFILNKLDEYETDGKYIKTTSYDVSSDKNELIGGKPIYAAKITKTVLDDGIRYSICDSKDTPDDMGATVISFGNDDVKN
;
A
#
# COMPACT_ATOMS: atom_id res chain seq x y z
N MET A 1 -38.05 -1.43 -36.15
CA MET A 1 -36.71 -1.30 -36.76
C MET A 1 -36.48 0.14 -37.17
N LYS A 2 -35.64 0.88 -36.43
CA LYS A 2 -35.22 2.24 -36.79
C LYS A 2 -33.71 2.29 -36.62
N ARG A 3 -33.01 2.52 -37.74
CA ARG A 3 -31.55 2.64 -37.84
C ARG A 3 -31.17 4.07 -37.48
N TRP A 4 -30.25 4.25 -36.54
CA TRP A 4 -29.55 5.52 -36.33
C TRP A 4 -28.06 5.27 -36.48
N THR A 5 -27.48 6.04 -37.39
CA THR A 5 -26.12 5.98 -37.90
C THR A 5 -25.13 6.64 -36.95
N LEU A 6 -23.93 6.05 -36.90
CA LEU A 6 -22.71 6.51 -36.22
C LEU A 6 -22.33 7.97 -36.54
N SER A 7 -21.66 8.60 -35.57
CA SER A 7 -20.51 9.47 -35.83
C SER A 7 -19.44 9.22 -34.74
N ILE A 8 -18.32 8.65 -35.14
CA ILE A 8 -17.09 8.51 -34.34
C ILE A 8 -16.23 9.75 -34.64
N ILE A 9 -15.83 10.48 -33.61
CA ILE A 9 -14.82 11.55 -33.71
C ILE A 9 -13.51 10.98 -33.14
N ILE A 10 -12.52 10.79 -34.01
CA ILE A 10 -11.14 10.47 -33.64
C ILE A 10 -10.39 11.79 -33.52
N ILE A 11 -9.87 12.10 -32.33
CA ILE A 11 -8.90 13.19 -32.13
C ILE A 11 -7.54 12.53 -31.95
N THR A 12 -6.69 12.67 -32.96
CA THR A 12 -5.26 12.33 -32.92
C THR A 12 -4.51 13.45 -32.21
N LEU A 13 -3.93 13.17 -31.05
CA LEU A 13 -2.96 14.04 -30.38
C LEU A 13 -1.55 13.64 -30.82
N ILE A 14 -0.87 14.58 -31.45
CA ILE A 14 0.53 14.46 -31.89
C ILE A 14 1.45 14.71 -30.69
N LEU A 15 2.37 13.77 -30.47
CA LEU A 15 3.50 13.83 -29.55
C LEU A 15 4.49 14.94 -29.97
N ASN A 16 4.90 15.79 -29.02
CA ASN A 16 6.15 16.54 -29.12
C ASN A 16 7.19 15.90 -28.20
N ILE A 17 8.10 15.15 -28.82
CA ILE A 17 9.31 14.60 -28.23
C ILE A 17 10.40 15.67 -28.46
N ASN A 18 10.71 16.47 -27.44
CA ASN A 18 11.96 17.22 -27.43
C ASN A 18 12.99 16.40 -26.66
N GLY A 19 13.69 15.55 -27.40
CA GLY A 19 15.02 15.10 -27.00
C GLY A 19 16.06 16.06 -27.58
N CYS A 20 17.07 16.42 -26.77
CA CYS A 20 18.42 16.67 -27.27
C CYS A 20 19.45 16.55 -26.13
N THR A 21 20.01 15.35 -26.06
CA THR A 21 21.43 14.98 -25.91
C THR A 21 22.49 15.98 -25.43
N ALA A 22 23.38 15.42 -24.61
CA ALA A 22 24.61 15.94 -24.03
C ALA A 22 25.75 16.30 -25.03
N ASN A 23 26.66 17.16 -24.56
CA ASN A 23 28.10 17.27 -24.87
C ASN A 23 28.67 18.45 -24.05
N ARG A 24 29.93 18.57 -23.62
CA ARG A 24 31.14 17.73 -23.53
C ARG A 24 32.22 18.64 -22.89
N SER A 25 33.01 18.08 -21.97
CA SER A 25 34.44 18.36 -21.68
C SER A 25 34.96 19.79 -21.44
N GLY A 26 35.75 19.91 -20.37
CA GLY A 26 36.80 20.92 -20.20
C GLY A 26 37.64 20.63 -18.96
N HIS A 27 38.81 20.02 -19.18
CA HIS A 27 39.86 19.68 -18.21
C HIS A 27 40.92 20.82 -18.18
N ASN A 28 41.74 20.86 -17.12
CA ASN A 28 43.01 21.61 -16.93
C ASN A 28 42.92 23.11 -16.59
N ASP A 29 43.71 23.72 -15.69
CA ASP A 29 44.95 23.31 -14.98
C ASP A 29 45.18 24.18 -13.72
N THR A 30 45.89 23.58 -12.75
CA THR A 30 46.89 24.07 -11.77
C THR A 30 47.27 25.56 -11.69
N ASN A 31 47.35 26.14 -10.48
CA ASN A 31 48.64 26.34 -9.77
C ASN A 31 48.53 27.10 -8.43
N ASN A 32 49.49 26.74 -7.56
CA ASN A 32 49.74 27.17 -6.19
C ASN A 32 49.98 28.67 -5.97
N GLN A 33 49.61 29.16 -4.78
CA GLN A 33 50.51 30.02 -4.00
C GLN A 33 50.30 29.84 -2.49
N GLU A 34 51.41 29.57 -1.79
CA GLU A 34 51.55 29.46 -0.35
C GLU A 34 51.31 30.80 0.36
N GLY A 35 50.87 30.74 1.62
CA GLY A 35 50.80 31.92 2.47
C GLY A 35 50.27 31.65 3.89
N THR A 36 51.14 31.13 4.74
CA THR A 36 51.27 31.40 6.19
C THR A 36 50.07 31.29 7.15
N LEU A 37 50.29 30.44 8.16
CA LEU A 37 49.58 30.35 9.45
C LEU A 37 49.33 31.71 10.12
N ASN A 38 48.11 31.89 10.62
CA ASN A 38 47.83 32.53 11.91
C ASN A 38 46.55 31.91 12.48
N GLU A 39 46.65 31.34 13.69
CA GLU A 39 45.51 31.04 14.56
C GLU A 39 44.69 32.31 14.81
N ILE A 40 43.37 32.18 14.97
CA ILE A 40 42.57 32.80 16.06
C ILE A 40 41.09 32.37 15.92
N ASN A 41 40.60 31.76 17.00
CA ASN A 41 39.26 31.71 17.57
C ASN A 41 38.06 31.14 16.77
N SER A 42 37.60 29.99 17.26
CA SER A 42 36.24 29.49 17.18
C SER A 42 35.21 30.58 17.54
N THR A 43 34.29 30.87 16.65
CA THR A 43 33.02 31.51 17.01
C THR A 43 31.93 30.99 16.08
N ASN A 44 30.83 30.54 16.70
CA ASN A 44 29.59 30.08 16.10
C ASN A 44 29.16 30.90 14.87
N VAL A 45 28.86 30.20 13.78
CA VAL A 45 27.90 30.65 12.78
C VAL A 45 26.95 29.49 12.50
N GLU A 46 25.92 29.38 13.35
CA GLU A 46 24.66 28.75 12.98
C GLU A 46 24.11 29.50 11.76
N SER A 47 24.29 28.92 10.58
CA SER A 47 23.49 29.32 9.43
C SER A 47 22.13 28.65 9.55
N ASN A 48 21.12 29.46 9.91
CA ASN A 48 19.71 29.11 9.87
C ASN A 48 19.30 28.80 8.42
N PHE A 49 19.57 27.58 7.98
CA PHE A 49 19.02 27.01 6.77
C PHE A 49 17.63 26.46 7.08
N ASN A 50 16.62 27.11 6.50
CA ASN A 50 15.26 26.62 6.28
C ASN A 50 14.51 26.03 7.50
N LYS A 51 13.93 26.94 8.28
CA LYS A 51 12.58 26.78 8.84
C LYS A 51 11.62 26.47 7.68
N ASN A 52 11.42 25.19 7.36
CA ASN A 52 10.27 24.67 6.58
C ASN A 52 10.17 23.13 6.51
N ASN A 53 11.07 22.36 7.15
CA ASN A 53 10.94 20.90 7.23
C ASN A 53 10.52 20.41 8.63
N GLN A 54 9.66 21.18 9.32
CA GLN A 54 9.18 20.85 10.66
C GLN A 54 7.65 20.69 10.77
N GLU A 55 6.99 20.45 9.64
CA GLU A 55 5.60 19.97 9.58
C GLU A 55 5.58 18.67 8.78
N GLU A 56 5.79 17.52 9.44
CA GLU A 56 5.23 16.20 9.06
C GLU A 56 5.80 15.09 9.98
N ASN A 57 5.70 15.30 11.29
CA ASN A 57 5.76 14.21 12.26
C ASN A 57 4.70 14.43 13.34
N LYS A 58 3.50 14.85 12.90
CA LYS A 58 2.32 14.77 13.75
C LYS A 58 1.98 13.29 13.85
N LYS A 59 2.51 12.63 14.88
CA LYS A 59 2.13 11.28 15.29
C LYS A 59 0.62 11.18 15.18
N LEU A 60 0.13 10.51 14.14
CA LEU A 60 -1.30 10.29 13.92
C LEU A 60 -1.79 9.61 15.19
N SER A 61 -2.64 10.29 15.96
CA SER A 61 -3.14 9.77 17.23
C SER A 61 -4.26 8.78 16.92
N PHE A 62 -3.89 7.57 16.55
CA PHE A 62 -4.82 6.46 16.45
C PHE A 62 -5.33 6.11 17.84
N ASN A 63 -6.65 6.06 18.01
CA ASN A 63 -7.25 5.58 19.24
C ASN A 63 -7.23 4.05 19.22
N GLU A 64 -6.40 3.47 20.08
CA GLU A 64 -6.32 2.01 20.22
C GLU A 64 -7.67 1.42 20.58
N LEU A 65 -8.08 0.42 19.80
CA LEU A 65 -9.40 -0.19 19.86
C LEU A 65 -9.35 -1.36 20.83
N ILE A 66 -9.87 -1.15 22.04
CA ILE A 66 -9.70 -2.10 23.16
C ILE A 66 -10.68 -3.29 23.06
N ASN A 67 -11.76 -3.17 22.27
CA ASN A 67 -12.89 -4.12 22.27
C ASN A 67 -13.28 -4.66 20.88
N LEU A 68 -12.41 -4.58 19.87
CA LEU A 68 -12.68 -5.26 18.60
C LEU A 68 -12.62 -6.77 18.80
N ASP A 69 -13.69 -7.48 18.45
CA ASP A 69 -13.73 -8.94 18.45
C ASP A 69 -12.88 -9.48 17.28
N LYS A 70 -11.58 -9.65 17.54
CA LYS A 70 -10.61 -10.13 16.55
C LYS A 70 -10.49 -11.65 16.65
N PRO A 71 -10.63 -12.38 15.53
CA PRO A 71 -10.32 -13.80 15.49
C PRO A 71 -8.87 -14.07 15.92
N SER A 72 -8.60 -15.28 16.41
CA SER A 72 -7.22 -15.69 16.73
C SER A 72 -6.32 -15.54 15.51
N ILE A 73 -5.08 -15.07 15.70
CA ILE A 73 -4.12 -14.91 14.61
C ILE A 73 -3.74 -16.27 14.01
N GLU A 74 -3.69 -17.31 14.84
CA GLU A 74 -3.36 -18.67 14.41
C GLU A 74 -4.41 -19.26 13.45
N ASP A 75 -5.65 -18.77 13.51
CA ASP A 75 -6.72 -19.16 12.58
C ASP A 75 -6.35 -18.82 11.14
N ALA A 76 -5.44 -17.86 10.90
CA ALA A 76 -4.95 -17.49 9.57
C ALA A 76 -4.22 -18.63 8.84
N LYS A 77 -3.77 -19.66 9.57
CA LYS A 77 -3.14 -20.86 9.00
C LYS A 77 -4.17 -21.87 8.47
N ASP A 78 -5.43 -21.78 8.90
CA ASP A 78 -6.52 -22.64 8.44
C ASP A 78 -7.45 -21.87 7.49
N PHE A 79 -7.53 -22.32 6.25
CA PHE A 79 -8.34 -21.68 5.21
C PHE A 79 -9.83 -21.61 5.58
N ASN A 80 -10.41 -22.71 6.07
CA ASN A 80 -11.84 -22.80 6.34
C ASN A 80 -12.22 -21.96 7.56
N LEU A 81 -11.38 -21.98 8.60
CA LEU A 81 -11.57 -21.18 9.79
C LEU A 81 -11.43 -19.69 9.46
N SER A 82 -10.40 -19.31 8.69
CA SER A 82 -10.21 -17.94 8.20
C SER A 82 -11.40 -17.45 7.39
N LEU A 83 -11.93 -18.29 6.50
CA LEU A 83 -13.09 -17.97 5.66
C LEU A 83 -14.33 -17.73 6.52
N LYS A 84 -14.60 -18.63 7.50
CA LYS A 84 -15.73 -18.54 8.43
C LYS A 84 -15.65 -17.30 9.32
N ASN A 85 -14.44 -16.92 9.73
CA ASN A 85 -14.18 -15.74 10.55
C ASN A 85 -14.25 -14.42 9.74
N GLY A 86 -14.59 -14.49 8.45
CA GLY A 86 -14.79 -13.30 7.62
C GLY A 86 -13.51 -12.68 7.09
N SER A 87 -12.38 -13.40 7.12
CA SER A 87 -11.13 -12.90 6.51
C SER A 87 -11.32 -12.74 5.00
N VAL A 88 -10.75 -11.70 4.43
CA VAL A 88 -10.60 -11.54 2.98
C VAL A 88 -9.45 -12.43 2.56
N ILE A 89 -9.71 -13.40 1.68
CA ILE A 89 -8.71 -14.39 1.27
C ILE A 89 -8.55 -14.33 -0.23
N MET A 90 -7.32 -14.15 -0.70
CA MET A 90 -6.92 -14.35 -2.08
C MET A 90 -5.92 -15.50 -2.14
N PHE A 91 -6.19 -16.51 -2.96
CA PHE A 91 -5.21 -17.56 -3.18
C PHE A 91 -5.10 -17.97 -4.63
N SER A 92 -3.96 -18.55 -4.98
CA SER A 92 -3.76 -19.28 -6.22
C SER A 92 -3.82 -20.79 -5.94
N LYS A 93 -4.46 -21.54 -6.83
CA LYS A 93 -4.29 -22.99 -6.87
C LYS A 93 -2.95 -23.31 -7.51
N ASP A 94 -2.26 -24.33 -7.00
CA ASP A 94 -0.94 -24.73 -7.49
C ASP A 94 -0.92 -24.86 -9.03
N ASN A 95 0.04 -24.22 -9.68
CA ASN A 95 0.21 -24.12 -11.14
C ASN A 95 -0.89 -23.35 -11.91
N SER A 96 -1.75 -22.58 -11.25
CA SER A 96 -2.70 -21.67 -11.91
C SER A 96 -2.27 -20.22 -11.81
N ARG A 97 -2.53 -19.45 -12.87
CA ARG A 97 -2.50 -17.96 -12.84
C ARG A 97 -3.81 -17.37 -12.33
N GLU A 98 -4.84 -18.20 -12.17
CA GLU A 98 -6.14 -17.76 -11.67
C GLU A 98 -6.08 -17.57 -10.16
N HIS A 99 -6.64 -16.46 -9.72
CA HIS A 99 -6.84 -16.17 -8.32
C HIS A 99 -8.30 -16.41 -7.96
N GLU A 100 -8.52 -16.94 -6.77
CA GLU A 100 -9.86 -17.01 -6.18
C GLU A 100 -9.91 -16.11 -4.97
N ILE A 101 -10.99 -15.34 -4.87
CA ILE A 101 -11.15 -14.30 -3.85
C ILE A 101 -12.46 -14.46 -3.12
N TYR A 102 -12.35 -14.45 -1.79
CA TYR A 102 -13.45 -14.66 -0.87
C TYR A 102 -13.62 -13.48 0.06
N ASN A 103 -14.87 -13.27 0.49
CA ASN A 103 -15.26 -12.25 1.47
C ASN A 103 -14.83 -10.81 1.11
N ILE A 104 -14.62 -10.50 -0.17
CA ILE A 104 -14.13 -9.17 -0.57
C ILE A 104 -15.05 -8.04 -0.12
N SER A 105 -16.36 -8.31 0.02
CA SER A 105 -17.33 -7.37 0.58
C SER A 105 -17.00 -6.92 2.01
N ASN A 106 -16.21 -7.66 2.78
CA ASN A 106 -15.79 -7.23 4.11
C ASN A 106 -14.74 -6.11 4.04
N LEU A 107 -13.96 -6.04 2.95
CA LEU A 107 -13.09 -4.90 2.69
C LEU A 107 -13.90 -3.68 2.26
N ASP A 108 -14.95 -3.87 1.46
CA ASP A 108 -15.90 -2.79 1.11
C ASP A 108 -16.56 -2.22 2.38
N LYS A 109 -17.08 -3.07 3.27
CA LYS A 109 -17.65 -2.65 4.56
C LYS A 109 -16.65 -1.91 5.43
N PHE A 110 -15.39 -2.36 5.46
CA PHE A 110 -14.32 -1.68 6.19
C PHE A 110 -14.09 -0.26 5.66
N ILE A 111 -14.09 -0.08 4.33
CA ILE A 111 -13.99 1.25 3.70
C ILE A 111 -15.20 2.12 4.06
N ASP A 112 -16.41 1.56 4.02
CA ASP A 112 -17.63 2.28 4.39
C ASP A 112 -17.58 2.75 5.84
N SER A 113 -17.16 1.89 6.78
CA SER A 113 -16.96 2.26 8.19
C SER A 113 -15.89 3.33 8.37
N PHE A 114 -14.76 3.23 7.67
CA PHE A 114 -13.73 4.28 7.68
C PHE A 114 -14.30 5.63 7.23
N ASN A 115 -15.06 5.62 6.13
CA ASN A 115 -15.64 6.83 5.55
C ASN A 115 -16.78 7.42 6.40
N SER A 116 -17.49 6.60 7.18
CA SER A 116 -18.51 7.04 8.14
C SER A 116 -17.92 7.50 9.48
N GLY A 117 -16.62 7.32 9.70
CA GLY A 117 -15.95 7.66 10.94
C GLY A 117 -16.18 6.63 12.06
N GLU A 118 -16.46 5.38 11.68
CA GLU A 118 -16.73 4.27 12.59
C GLU A 118 -15.53 3.33 12.73
N GLU A 119 -15.50 2.62 13.86
CA GLU A 119 -14.47 1.62 14.13
C GLU A 119 -14.71 0.35 13.32
N ALA A 120 -13.65 -0.23 12.75
CA ALA A 120 -13.76 -1.49 12.01
C ALA A 120 -12.45 -2.28 11.99
N TYR A 121 -12.56 -3.55 11.62
CA TYR A 121 -11.46 -4.49 11.46
C TYR A 121 -11.66 -5.34 10.21
N VAL A 122 -10.56 -5.61 9.50
CA VAL A 122 -10.52 -6.61 8.44
C VAL A 122 -9.16 -7.28 8.38
N ARG A 123 -9.16 -8.61 8.23
CA ARG A 123 -7.96 -9.41 7.98
C ARG A 123 -7.88 -9.75 6.51
N VAL A 124 -6.70 -9.53 5.91
CA VAL A 124 -6.42 -9.88 4.52
C VAL A 124 -5.33 -10.94 4.49
N ILE A 125 -5.65 -12.06 3.85
CA ILE A 125 -4.77 -13.22 3.71
C ILE A 125 -4.47 -13.41 2.23
N LYS A 126 -3.19 -13.61 1.90
CA LYS A 126 -2.77 -14.14 0.60
C LYS A 126 -2.09 -15.48 0.80
N GLY A 127 -2.44 -16.45 -0.02
CA GLY A 127 -1.87 -17.79 0.10
C GLY A 127 -1.90 -18.59 -1.19
N SER A 128 -1.57 -19.86 -1.07
CA SER A 128 -1.68 -20.83 -2.15
C SER A 128 -2.28 -22.12 -1.62
N LEU A 129 -3.11 -22.77 -2.42
CA LEU A 129 -3.66 -24.08 -2.10
C LEU A 129 -2.91 -25.14 -2.90
N LYS A 130 -2.24 -26.05 -2.19
CA LYS A 130 -1.58 -27.21 -2.80
C LYS A 130 -2.62 -28.20 -3.32
N LEU A 131 -2.19 -29.09 -4.22
CA LEU A 131 -3.04 -30.14 -4.79
C LEU A 131 -3.62 -31.09 -3.73
N ASP A 132 -2.94 -31.27 -2.60
CA ASP A 132 -3.40 -32.07 -1.47
C ASP A 132 -4.39 -31.33 -0.55
N GLY A 133 -4.76 -30.10 -0.89
CA GLY A 133 -5.66 -29.26 -0.11
C GLY A 133 -4.96 -28.47 1.01
N THR A 134 -3.64 -28.58 1.16
CA THR A 134 -2.90 -27.82 2.17
C THR A 134 -2.85 -26.35 1.80
N PHE A 135 -3.33 -25.49 2.70
CA PHE A 135 -3.23 -24.05 2.57
C PHE A 135 -1.85 -23.56 3.03
N ILE A 136 -1.18 -22.82 2.17
CA ILE A 136 0.11 -22.17 2.45
C ILE A 136 -0.15 -20.67 2.59
N LEU A 137 0.04 -20.16 3.81
CA LEU A 137 -0.08 -18.76 4.11
C LEU A 137 1.17 -18.01 3.60
N ASN A 138 0.99 -17.10 2.63
CA ASN A 138 2.08 -16.34 2.00
C ASN A 138 2.14 -14.88 2.48
N LYS A 139 1.01 -14.32 2.90
CA LYS A 139 0.92 -12.97 3.46
C LYS A 139 -0.29 -12.88 4.40
N LEU A 140 -0.10 -12.17 5.51
CA LEU A 140 -1.15 -11.88 6.47
C LEU A 140 -1.02 -10.42 6.92
N ASP A 141 -2.06 -9.64 6.66
CA ASP A 141 -2.19 -8.27 7.12
C ASP A 141 -3.49 -8.12 7.91
N GLU A 142 -3.44 -7.39 9.01
CA GLU A 142 -4.61 -6.92 9.75
C GLU A 142 -4.75 -5.40 9.60
N TYR A 143 -5.97 -4.95 9.32
CA TYR A 143 -6.32 -3.56 9.20
C TYR A 143 -7.37 -3.22 10.25
N GLU A 144 -7.14 -2.13 10.96
CA GLU A 144 -8.01 -1.58 11.98
C GLU A 144 -8.23 -0.11 11.70
N THR A 145 -9.42 0.40 11.98
CA THR A 145 -9.68 1.83 11.91
C THR A 145 -10.44 2.34 13.11
N ASP A 146 -10.10 3.54 13.57
CA ASP A 146 -10.84 4.33 14.56
C ASP A 146 -11.78 5.35 13.90
N GLY A 147 -12.03 5.22 12.59
CA GLY A 147 -12.79 6.17 11.78
C GLY A 147 -12.00 7.39 11.32
N LYS A 148 -10.71 7.52 11.67
CA LYS A 148 -9.85 8.64 11.24
C LYS A 148 -8.57 8.18 10.58
N TYR A 149 -7.97 7.13 11.12
CA TYR A 149 -6.75 6.52 10.60
C TYR A 149 -6.92 5.01 10.51
N ILE A 150 -6.04 4.40 9.72
CA ILE A 150 -6.01 2.96 9.51
C ILE A 150 -4.68 2.45 10.05
N LYS A 151 -4.74 1.64 11.10
CA LYS A 151 -3.60 0.90 11.61
C LYS A 151 -3.48 -0.40 10.82
N THR A 152 -2.31 -0.64 10.25
CA THR A 152 -2.00 -1.89 9.54
C THR A 152 -0.90 -2.63 10.29
N THR A 153 -1.12 -3.92 10.53
CA THR A 153 -0.11 -4.83 11.09
C THR A 153 0.12 -5.96 10.11
N SER A 154 1.32 -6.02 9.53
CA SER A 154 1.76 -7.14 8.68
C SER A 154 2.50 -8.18 9.51
N TYR A 155 2.23 -9.46 9.27
CA TYR A 155 2.82 -10.57 10.02
C TYR A 155 3.89 -11.28 9.20
N ASP A 156 4.95 -11.71 9.88
CA ASP A 156 5.95 -12.60 9.31
C ASP A 156 5.39 -14.02 9.22
N VAL A 157 5.20 -14.49 7.99
CA VAL A 157 4.64 -15.81 7.65
C VAL A 157 5.71 -16.80 7.18
N SER A 158 6.99 -16.51 7.41
CA SER A 158 8.09 -17.40 6.99
C SER A 158 7.94 -18.80 7.58
N SER A 159 8.21 -19.82 6.75
CA SER A 159 8.03 -21.25 7.08
C SER A 159 8.84 -21.73 8.29
N ASP A 160 9.91 -21.02 8.64
CA ASP A 160 10.81 -21.38 9.73
C ASP A 160 10.30 -20.91 11.10
N LYS A 161 9.21 -20.14 11.12
CA LYS A 161 8.59 -19.63 12.34
C LYS A 161 7.34 -20.45 12.68
N ASN A 162 7.35 -21.03 13.88
CA ASN A 162 6.19 -21.72 14.42
C ASN A 162 5.04 -20.76 14.78
N GLU A 163 5.34 -19.47 14.95
CA GLU A 163 4.41 -18.43 15.42
C GLU A 163 4.35 -17.26 14.45
N LEU A 164 3.16 -16.66 14.32
CA LEU A 164 2.95 -15.47 13.50
C LEU A 164 3.36 -14.21 14.28
N ILE A 165 4.48 -13.61 13.90
CA ILE A 165 5.02 -12.43 14.59
C ILE A 165 4.60 -11.17 13.84
N GLY A 166 3.80 -10.33 14.49
CA GLY A 166 3.38 -9.03 13.97
C GLY A 166 4.56 -8.05 13.89
N GLY A 167 4.70 -7.38 12.76
CA GLY A 167 5.65 -6.29 12.57
C GLY A 167 5.24 -5.00 13.28
N LYS A 168 6.07 -3.96 13.12
CA LYS A 168 5.74 -2.62 13.62
C LYS A 168 4.52 -2.09 12.84
N PRO A 169 3.44 -1.65 13.52
CA PRO A 169 2.28 -1.09 12.83
C PRO A 169 2.62 0.16 12.04
N ILE A 170 1.97 0.30 10.89
CA ILE A 170 1.96 1.52 10.08
C ILE A 170 0.58 2.16 10.13
N TYR A 171 0.52 3.47 9.93
CA TYR A 171 -0.72 4.23 10.01
C TYR A 171 -0.95 4.98 8.70
N ALA A 172 -2.11 4.74 8.10
CA ALA A 172 -2.54 5.38 6.86
C ALA A 172 -3.71 6.33 7.12
N ALA A 173 -3.81 7.41 6.35
CA ALA A 173 -4.88 8.40 6.46
C ALA A 173 -6.03 8.16 5.48
N LYS A 174 -5.92 7.14 4.61
CA LYS A 174 -6.86 6.86 3.54
C LYS A 174 -6.77 5.40 3.09
N ILE A 175 -7.91 4.85 2.68
CA ILE A 175 -8.04 3.60 1.94
C ILE A 175 -8.93 3.84 0.72
N THR A 176 -8.60 3.22 -0.40
CA THR A 176 -9.27 3.42 -1.67
C THR A 176 -9.59 2.09 -2.33
N LYS A 177 -10.67 2.09 -3.11
CA LYS A 177 -11.02 1.05 -4.07
C LYS A 177 -11.03 1.68 -5.45
N THR A 178 -10.13 1.22 -6.31
CA THR A 178 -10.02 1.68 -7.69
C THR A 178 -10.46 0.56 -8.62
N VAL A 179 -11.45 0.84 -9.46
CA VAL A 179 -11.86 -0.04 -10.56
C VAL A 179 -10.98 0.30 -11.77
N LEU A 180 -10.26 -0.69 -12.27
CA LEU A 180 -9.39 -0.65 -13.43
C LEU A 180 -10.08 -1.37 -14.59
N ASP A 181 -9.55 -1.21 -15.81
CA ASP A 181 -10.11 -1.86 -17.00
C ASP A 181 -10.12 -3.39 -16.87
N ASP A 182 -9.12 -3.96 -16.22
CA ASP A 182 -8.92 -5.40 -16.09
C ASP A 182 -9.13 -5.95 -14.68
N GLY A 183 -9.50 -5.10 -13.70
CA GLY A 183 -9.61 -5.56 -12.32
C GLY A 183 -9.96 -4.51 -11.29
N ILE A 184 -9.82 -4.90 -10.02
CA ILE A 184 -10.06 -4.04 -8.87
C ILE A 184 -8.80 -4.02 -8.01
N ARG A 185 -8.44 -2.84 -7.54
CA ARG A 185 -7.32 -2.63 -6.62
C ARG A 185 -7.79 -1.89 -5.37
N TYR A 186 -7.41 -2.41 -4.22
CA TYR A 186 -7.54 -1.75 -2.93
C TYR A 186 -6.18 -1.27 -2.45
N SER A 187 -6.09 -0.03 -2.00
CA SER A 187 -4.83 0.60 -1.60
C SER A 187 -5.01 1.41 -0.32
N ILE A 188 -3.96 1.47 0.50
CA ILE A 188 -3.87 2.41 1.62
C ILE A 188 -2.88 3.53 1.27
N CYS A 189 -3.17 4.75 1.70
CA CYS A 189 -2.32 5.90 1.48
C CYS A 189 -1.99 6.62 2.79
N ASP A 190 -0.72 7.02 2.93
CA ASP A 190 -0.22 7.69 4.13
C ASP A 190 -0.87 9.07 4.33
N SER A 191 -1.20 9.77 3.24
CA SER A 191 -1.91 11.05 3.26
C SER A 191 -3.26 10.98 2.55
N LYS A 192 -4.18 11.86 2.93
CA LYS A 192 -5.47 12.06 2.24
C LYS A 192 -5.31 12.61 0.83
N ASP A 193 -4.23 13.37 0.62
CA ASP A 193 -3.92 14.05 -0.64
C ASP A 193 -3.21 13.11 -1.64
N THR A 194 -2.75 11.95 -1.19
CA THR A 194 -2.14 10.95 -2.08
C THR A 194 -3.20 10.46 -3.08
N PRO A 195 -2.89 10.49 -4.40
CA PRO A 195 -3.76 9.93 -5.43
C PRO A 195 -4.09 8.46 -5.18
N ASP A 196 -5.30 8.05 -5.55
CA ASP A 196 -5.88 6.74 -5.21
C ASP A 196 -5.07 5.56 -5.78
N ASP A 197 -4.33 5.78 -6.87
CA ASP A 197 -3.50 4.80 -7.58
C ASP A 197 -2.03 4.78 -7.10
N MET A 198 -1.61 5.70 -6.23
CA MET A 198 -0.24 5.78 -5.72
C MET A 198 -0.05 5.16 -4.34
N GLY A 199 -1.13 4.69 -3.71
CA GLY A 199 -1.08 4.02 -2.41
C GLY A 199 -0.38 2.66 -2.42
N ALA A 200 -0.08 2.13 -1.23
CA ALA A 200 0.39 0.76 -1.06
C ALA A 200 -0.77 -0.23 -1.25
N THR A 201 -0.56 -1.26 -2.07
CA THR A 201 -1.62 -2.23 -2.39
C THR A 201 -1.95 -3.12 -1.19
N VAL A 202 -3.22 -3.12 -0.79
CA VAL A 202 -3.82 -4.10 0.13
C VAL A 202 -4.01 -5.41 -0.63
N ILE A 203 -4.87 -5.37 -1.65
CA ILE A 203 -5.20 -6.51 -2.50
C ILE A 203 -5.57 -6.01 -3.90
N SER A 204 -5.26 -6.79 -4.94
CA SER A 204 -5.57 -6.45 -6.34
C SER A 204 -5.83 -7.73 -7.11
N PHE A 205 -6.81 -7.71 -8.00
CA PHE A 205 -7.28 -8.91 -8.69
C PHE A 205 -8.09 -8.59 -9.95
N GLY A 206 -8.21 -9.57 -10.84
CA GLY A 206 -8.96 -9.45 -12.08
C GLY A 206 -10.47 -9.52 -11.86
N ASN A 207 -11.24 -8.97 -12.79
CA ASN A 207 -12.71 -8.89 -12.67
C ASN A 207 -13.41 -10.26 -12.51
N ASP A 208 -12.80 -11.33 -13.01
CA ASP A 208 -13.37 -12.70 -12.98
C ASP A 208 -12.96 -13.52 -11.73
N ASP A 209 -12.15 -12.96 -10.83
CA ASP A 209 -11.53 -13.68 -9.70
C ASP A 209 -12.46 -13.79 -8.46
N VAL A 210 -13.54 -13.00 -8.41
CA VAL A 210 -14.43 -12.92 -7.23
C VAL A 210 -15.35 -14.14 -7.15
N LYS A 211 -15.37 -14.82 -6.00
CA LYS A 211 -16.31 -15.89 -5.68
C LYS A 211 -17.35 -15.39 -4.65
N ASN A 212 -18.63 -15.66 -4.93
CA ASN A 212 -19.76 -15.39 -4.04
C ASN A 212 -20.11 -16.60 -3.18
#